data_AF-A0A978S2V8-F1
#
_entry.id   AF-A0A978S2V8-F1
#
_cell.length_a   1.000
_cell.length_b   1.000
_cell.length_c   1.000
_cell.angle_alpha   90.00
_cell.angle_beta   90.00
_cell.angle_gamma   90.00
#
_symmetry.space_group_name_H-M   'P 1'
#
loop_
_entity.id
_entity.type
_entity.pdbx_description
1 polymer ?
#
loop_
_entity_poly.entity_id
_entity_poly.type
_entity_poly.pdbx_seq_one_letter_code
_entity_poly.pdbx_strand_id
1 'polypeptide(L)'
;MGWDKYHYSTSVLTLQHHHSGQVYKYITKPWDPNELKTVVGRAAETYEVLIEKIEDLRRAEAQTNLLATVVQVAQEAASPEDCLEPLAVAFGKNFAADFCIFQLVKDGALGAAASYSHSGAVENWLGSDPLVQEAIASRVVQLAADIPKDADLSGLSHYQSSGIQSHLVFPITYRQELLGVLSLQWLEPFHLREDELATIHLCGKQVAIALACTLYHP
;
A
#
# COMPACT_ATOMS: atom_id res chain seq x y z
N MET A 1 -3.15 69.50 -29.20
CA MET A 1 -3.78 68.58 -30.18
C MET A 1 -2.68 67.65 -30.66
N GLY A 2 -2.60 66.38 -30.34
CA GLY A 2 -3.51 65.40 -29.75
C GLY A 2 -2.89 64.07 -30.16
N TRP A 3 -1.93 63.60 -29.36
CA TRP A 3 -1.26 62.32 -29.57
C TRP A 3 -2.12 61.25 -28.94
N ASP A 4 -2.91 60.54 -29.74
CA ASP A 4 -3.63 59.35 -29.28
C ASP A 4 -3.46 58.23 -30.30
N LYS A 5 -2.76 57.19 -29.86
CA LYS A 5 -3.18 55.78 -29.97
C LYS A 5 -2.11 54.90 -29.34
N TYR A 6 -2.16 54.79 -28.02
CA TYR A 6 -1.56 53.65 -27.31
C TYR A 6 -2.41 52.41 -27.59
N HIS A 7 -1.91 51.53 -28.46
CA HIS A 7 -2.44 50.18 -28.57
C HIS A 7 -1.99 49.38 -27.35
N TYR A 8 -2.85 49.31 -26.32
CA TYR A 8 -2.72 48.30 -25.28
C TYR A 8 -3.09 46.93 -25.87
N SER A 9 -2.09 46.18 -26.32
CA SER A 9 -2.23 44.76 -26.60
C SER A 9 -2.16 44.00 -25.28
N THR A 10 -3.31 43.60 -24.76
CA THR A 10 -3.46 42.76 -23.57
C THR A 10 -2.92 41.36 -23.85
N SER A 11 -1.60 41.16 -23.72
CA SER A 11 -1.03 39.81 -23.74
C SER A 11 -0.99 39.26 -22.32
N VAL A 12 -1.95 38.39 -22.01
CA VAL A 12 -2.11 37.64 -20.75
C VAL A 12 -1.18 36.43 -20.79
N LEU A 13 -0.43 36.20 -19.72
CA LEU A 13 0.33 34.95 -19.53
C LEU A 13 -0.40 34.12 -18.48
N THR A 14 -0.97 32.99 -18.91
CA THR A 14 -1.66 32.04 -18.04
C THR A 14 -0.67 30.93 -17.67
N LEU A 15 -0.32 30.80 -16.39
CA LEU A 15 0.37 29.61 -15.90
C LEU A 15 -0.67 28.50 -15.77
N GLN A 16 -0.78 27.66 -16.81
CA GLN A 16 -1.62 26.45 -16.82
C GLN A 16 -0.74 25.23 -16.57
N HIS A 17 -1.16 24.35 -15.66
CA HIS A 17 -0.66 22.97 -15.61
C HIS A 17 -1.79 22.03 -16.06
N HIS A 18 -1.45 21.03 -16.88
CA HIS A 18 -2.39 20.05 -17.40
C HIS A 18 -3.13 19.37 -16.23
N HIS A 19 -4.46 19.50 -16.27
CA HIS A 19 -5.49 19.02 -15.33
C HIS A 19 -6.03 20.13 -14.39
N SER A 20 -7.20 20.67 -14.77
CA SER A 20 -8.07 21.64 -14.08
C SER A 20 -7.54 23.07 -13.82
N GLY A 21 -7.32 23.84 -14.89
CA GLY A 21 -7.57 25.29 -15.07
C GLY A 21 -7.64 26.32 -13.92
N GLN A 22 -6.99 26.14 -12.77
CA GLN A 22 -7.01 27.12 -11.67
C GLN A 22 -5.90 28.17 -11.85
N VAL A 23 -6.27 29.46 -11.75
CA VAL A 23 -5.32 30.59 -11.85
C VAL A 23 -4.90 31.02 -10.45
N TYR A 24 -3.60 30.88 -10.13
CA TYR A 24 -3.05 31.25 -8.81
C TYR A 24 -3.03 32.76 -8.58
N LYS A 25 -2.51 33.54 -9.54
CA LYS A 25 -2.51 35.01 -9.49
C LYS A 25 -2.33 35.62 -10.89
N TYR A 26 -3.08 36.68 -11.18
CA TYR A 26 -2.87 37.51 -12.36
C TYR A 26 -1.74 38.52 -12.10
N ILE A 27 -0.80 38.63 -13.03
CA ILE A 27 0.25 39.66 -13.02
C ILE A 27 0.06 40.53 -14.27
N THR A 28 0.19 41.85 -14.12
CA THR A 28 0.05 42.82 -15.22
C THR A 28 1.42 43.34 -15.66
N LYS A 29 1.56 43.68 -16.95
CA LYS A 29 2.80 44.27 -17.51
C LYS A 29 2.97 45.72 -17.05
N PRO A 30 4.22 46.24 -16.95
CA PRO A 30 5.50 45.56 -17.19
C PRO A 30 5.95 44.69 -16.00
N TRP A 31 6.50 43.51 -16.29
CA TRP A 31 6.82 42.51 -15.27
C TRP A 31 8.00 42.93 -14.38
N ASP A 32 7.84 42.87 -13.06
CA ASP A 32 8.96 42.88 -12.12
C ASP A 32 9.50 41.44 -11.95
N PRO A 33 10.76 41.15 -12.33
CA PRO A 33 11.36 39.83 -12.16
C PRO A 33 11.34 39.32 -10.71
N ASN A 34 11.42 40.20 -9.72
CA ASN A 34 11.39 39.83 -8.31
C ASN A 34 9.97 39.48 -7.84
N GLU A 35 8.97 40.25 -8.29
CA GLU A 35 7.57 39.92 -8.02
C GLU A 35 7.18 38.59 -8.67
N LEU A 36 7.60 38.36 -9.92
CA LEU A 36 7.32 37.11 -10.63
C LEU A 36 7.93 35.90 -9.91
N LYS A 37 9.21 35.98 -9.52
CA LYS A 37 9.87 34.91 -8.74
C LYS A 37 9.16 34.64 -7.42
N THR A 38 8.70 35.70 -6.74
CA THR A 38 7.99 35.56 -5.47
C THR A 38 6.64 34.88 -5.65
N VAL A 39 5.88 35.26 -6.68
CA VAL A 39 4.56 34.67 -6.96
C VAL A 39 4.70 33.21 -7.39
N VAL A 40 5.64 32.90 -8.28
CA VAL A 40 5.90 31.53 -8.73
C VAL A 40 6.43 30.67 -7.58
N GLY A 41 7.34 31.19 -6.76
CA GLY A 41 7.86 30.50 -5.59
C GLY A 41 6.76 30.14 -4.59
N ARG A 42 5.90 31.11 -4.23
CA ARG A 42 4.77 30.86 -3.32
C ARG A 42 3.75 29.88 -3.90
N ALA A 43 3.51 29.92 -5.22
CA ALA A 43 2.65 28.96 -5.89
C ALA A 43 3.24 27.54 -5.77
N ALA A 44 4.53 27.37 -6.07
CA ALA A 44 5.22 26.09 -5.95
C ALA A 44 5.16 25.54 -4.52
N GLU A 45 5.50 26.35 -3.51
CA GLU A 45 5.42 25.97 -2.09
C GLU A 45 3.99 25.54 -1.69
N THR A 46 2.98 26.29 -2.15
CA THR A 46 1.56 25.95 -1.85
C THR A 46 1.17 24.63 -2.48
N TYR A 47 1.61 24.35 -3.72
CA TYR A 47 1.31 23.10 -4.40
C TYR A 47 2.05 21.91 -3.80
N GLU A 48 3.30 22.08 -3.37
CA GLU A 48 4.05 21.04 -2.66
C GLU A 48 3.31 20.60 -1.39
N VAL A 49 2.87 21.55 -0.56
CA VAL A 49 2.06 21.26 0.64
C VAL A 49 0.73 20.60 0.28
N LEU A 50 0.06 21.03 -0.81
CA LEU A 50 -1.20 20.43 -1.23
C LEU A 50 -1.02 18.98 -1.68
N ILE A 51 0.03 18.69 -2.44
CA ILE A 51 0.37 17.34 -2.90
C ILE A 51 0.61 16.43 -1.69
N GLU A 52 1.41 16.89 -0.71
CA GLU A 52 1.63 16.17 0.54
C GLU A 52 0.32 15.85 1.27
N LYS A 53 -0.60 16.83 1.37
CA LYS A 53 -1.90 16.62 2.02
C LYS A 53 -2.81 15.66 1.26
N ILE A 54 -2.77 15.67 -0.07
CA ILE A 54 -3.52 14.72 -0.90
C ILE A 54 -2.98 13.30 -0.66
N GLU A 55 -1.66 13.13 -0.58
CA GLU A 55 -1.04 11.84 -0.28
C GLU A 55 -1.38 11.36 1.14
N ASP A 56 -1.33 12.24 2.14
CA ASP A 56 -1.79 11.96 3.51
C ASP A 56 -3.24 11.46 3.54
N LEU A 57 -4.15 12.17 2.86
CA LEU A 57 -5.57 11.82 2.81
C LEU A 57 -5.79 10.47 2.12
N ARG A 58 -5.15 10.25 0.97
CA ARG A 58 -5.23 8.98 0.23
C ARG A 58 -4.76 7.81 1.10
N ARG A 59 -3.71 8.01 1.90
CA ARG A 59 -3.21 6.99 2.85
C ARG A 59 -4.22 6.70 3.96
N ALA A 60 -4.75 7.73 4.61
CA ALA A 60 -5.74 7.57 5.68
C ALA A 60 -7.04 6.90 5.17
N GLU A 61 -7.44 7.21 3.93
CA GLU A 61 -8.58 6.56 3.27
C GLU A 61 -8.31 5.07 3.02
N ALA A 62 -7.14 4.71 2.49
CA ALA A 62 -6.76 3.32 2.26
C ALA A 62 -6.78 2.49 3.56
N GLN A 63 -6.22 3.03 4.65
CA GLN A 63 -6.27 2.43 5.99
C GLN A 63 -7.70 2.22 6.48
N THR A 64 -8.55 3.25 6.36
CA THR A 64 -9.94 3.21 6.81
C THR A 64 -10.75 2.17 6.04
N ASN A 65 -10.55 2.10 4.73
CA ASN A 65 -11.21 1.13 3.87
C ASN A 65 -10.78 -0.30 4.20
N LEU A 66 -9.48 -0.55 4.39
CA LEU A 66 -8.99 -1.86 4.77
C LEU A 66 -9.58 -2.32 6.11
N LEU A 67 -9.62 -1.44 7.11
CA LEU A 67 -10.24 -1.73 8.40
C LEU A 67 -11.74 -2.04 8.27
N ALA A 68 -12.47 -1.25 7.48
CA ALA A 68 -13.88 -1.48 7.22
C ALA A 68 -14.12 -2.85 6.57
N THR A 69 -13.29 -3.24 5.60
CA THR A 69 -13.36 -4.56 4.98
C THR A 69 -13.10 -5.69 5.98
N VAL A 70 -12.06 -5.57 6.83
CA VAL A 70 -11.78 -6.59 7.86
C VAL A 70 -12.98 -6.78 8.80
N VAL A 71 -13.62 -5.69 9.22
CA VAL A 71 -14.80 -5.75 10.08
C VAL A 71 -16.00 -6.37 9.36
N GLN A 72 -16.24 -5.98 8.11
CA GLN A 72 -17.34 -6.54 7.31
C GLN A 72 -17.18 -8.06 7.14
N VAL A 73 -15.98 -8.51 6.77
CA VAL A 73 -15.66 -9.94 6.63
C VAL A 73 -15.89 -10.69 7.94
N ALA A 74 -15.49 -10.12 9.07
CA ALA A 74 -15.71 -10.71 10.39
C ALA A 74 -17.20 -10.87 10.74
N GLN A 75 -18.08 -10.02 10.20
CA GLN A 75 -19.52 -10.07 10.47
C GLN A 75 -20.29 -11.01 9.53
N GLU A 76 -19.82 -11.16 8.29
CA GLU A 76 -20.52 -11.92 7.25
C GLU A 76 -20.04 -13.39 7.15
N ALA A 77 -18.82 -13.67 7.58
CA ALA A 77 -18.23 -15.00 7.47
C ALA A 77 -18.91 -16.02 8.39
N ALA A 78 -19.28 -17.18 7.83
CA ALA A 78 -19.84 -18.30 8.57
C ALA A 78 -18.76 -19.30 9.04
N SER A 79 -17.56 -19.19 8.46
CA SER A 79 -16.38 -19.99 8.81
C SER A 79 -15.09 -19.16 8.70
N PRO A 80 -14.01 -19.59 9.36
CA PRO A 80 -12.69 -18.96 9.21
C PRO A 80 -12.19 -18.94 7.76
N GLU A 81 -12.52 -19.96 6.97
CA GLU A 81 -12.15 -20.09 5.57
C GLU A 81 -12.83 -19.03 4.69
N ASP A 82 -14.08 -18.67 4.99
CA ASP A 82 -14.82 -17.61 4.27
C ASP A 82 -14.15 -16.24 4.40
N CYS A 83 -13.33 -16.05 5.44
CA CYS A 83 -12.59 -14.81 5.64
C CYS A 83 -11.40 -14.67 4.67
N LEU A 84 -10.84 -15.78 4.18
CA LEU A 84 -9.50 -15.78 3.60
C LEU A 84 -9.43 -15.02 2.27
N GLU A 85 -10.34 -15.29 1.34
CA GLU A 85 -10.32 -14.66 0.01
C GLU A 85 -10.59 -13.15 0.09
N PRO A 86 -11.65 -12.66 0.77
CA PRO A 86 -11.86 -11.23 0.93
C PRO A 86 -10.67 -10.51 1.57
N LEU A 87 -10.03 -11.11 2.57
CA LEU A 87 -8.84 -10.55 3.21
C LEU A 87 -7.63 -10.55 2.27
N ALA A 88 -7.37 -11.64 1.56
CA ALA A 88 -6.27 -11.70 0.59
C ALA A 88 -6.41 -10.61 -0.47
N VAL A 89 -7.63 -10.41 -1.00
CA VAL A 89 -7.95 -9.36 -1.97
C VAL A 89 -7.78 -7.97 -1.38
N ALA A 90 -8.29 -7.73 -0.17
CA ALA A 90 -8.22 -6.42 0.48
C ALA A 90 -6.77 -6.00 0.76
N PHE A 91 -5.97 -6.90 1.34
CA PHE A 91 -4.56 -6.63 1.62
C PHE A 91 -3.74 -6.49 0.33
N GLY A 92 -3.91 -7.40 -0.64
CA GLY A 92 -3.19 -7.34 -1.90
C GLY A 92 -3.41 -6.02 -2.64
N LYS A 93 -4.66 -5.56 -2.73
CA LYS A 93 -4.99 -4.26 -3.32
C LYS A 93 -4.45 -3.08 -2.49
N ASN A 94 -4.61 -3.12 -1.16
CA ASN A 94 -4.22 -2.00 -0.29
C ASN A 94 -2.71 -1.73 -0.34
N PHE A 95 -1.90 -2.77 -0.43
CA PHE A 95 -0.43 -2.68 -0.46
C PHE A 95 0.15 -2.80 -1.87
N ALA A 96 -0.69 -2.76 -2.91
CA ALA A 96 -0.28 -2.92 -4.30
C ALA A 96 0.65 -4.13 -4.51
N ALA A 97 0.38 -5.24 -3.82
CA ALA A 97 1.13 -6.47 -3.96
C ALA A 97 0.76 -7.16 -5.27
N ASP A 98 1.75 -7.74 -5.95
CA ASP A 98 1.51 -8.57 -7.13
C ASP A 98 0.79 -9.85 -6.73
N PHE A 99 1.16 -10.41 -5.58
CA PHE A 99 0.51 -11.58 -5.01
C PHE A 99 0.29 -11.41 -3.51
N CYS A 100 -0.82 -11.94 -3.04
CA CYS A 100 -1.14 -12.03 -1.63
C CYS A 100 -1.68 -13.42 -1.33
N ILE A 101 -1.17 -14.07 -0.31
CA ILE A 101 -1.67 -15.37 0.15
C ILE A 101 -2.02 -15.24 1.62
N PHE A 102 -3.24 -15.61 1.96
CA PHE A 102 -3.68 -15.75 3.33
C PHE A 102 -3.85 -17.23 3.62
N GLN A 103 -3.15 -17.75 4.62
CA GLN A 103 -3.18 -19.17 4.95
C GLN A 103 -3.38 -19.38 6.45
N LEU A 104 -4.38 -20.18 6.82
CA LEU A 104 -4.63 -20.56 8.21
C LEU A 104 -3.50 -21.44 8.73
N VAL A 105 -3.25 -21.37 10.03
CA VAL A 105 -2.33 -22.24 10.74
C VAL A 105 -3.10 -23.01 11.79
N LYS A 106 -2.91 -24.33 11.81
CA LYS A 106 -3.48 -25.20 12.84
C LYS A 106 -2.39 -26.13 13.35
N ASP A 107 -2.16 -26.13 14.66
CA ASP A 107 -1.13 -26.93 15.32
C ASP A 107 0.29 -26.73 14.72
N GLY A 108 0.59 -25.52 14.24
CA GLY A 108 1.86 -25.18 13.60
C GLY A 108 1.99 -25.62 12.13
N ALA A 109 0.99 -26.31 11.58
CA ALA A 109 0.93 -26.66 10.17
C ALA A 109 0.09 -25.66 9.38
N LEU A 110 0.53 -25.36 8.15
CA LEU A 110 -0.25 -24.56 7.21
C LEU A 110 -1.48 -25.33 6.72
N GLY A 111 -2.65 -24.69 6.80
CA GLY A 111 -3.96 -25.25 6.45
C GLY A 111 -4.56 -24.61 5.21
N ALA A 112 -5.87 -24.33 5.26
CA ALA A 112 -6.61 -23.70 4.18
C ALA A 112 -6.02 -22.35 3.80
N ALA A 113 -6.00 -22.06 2.49
CA ALA A 113 -5.44 -20.83 1.96
C ALA A 113 -6.36 -20.22 0.91
N ALA A 114 -6.31 -18.89 0.82
CA ALA A 114 -6.81 -18.15 -0.33
C ALA A 114 -5.71 -17.23 -0.86
N SER A 115 -5.82 -16.84 -2.12
CA SER A 115 -4.84 -15.98 -2.75
C SER A 115 -5.51 -14.88 -3.56
N TYR A 116 -4.81 -13.75 -3.64
CA TYR A 116 -5.04 -12.68 -4.59
C TYR A 116 -3.84 -12.60 -5.52
N SER A 117 -4.13 -12.34 -6.79
CA SER A 117 -3.14 -12.12 -7.83
C SER A 117 -3.49 -10.88 -8.62
N HIS A 118 -2.54 -9.97 -8.78
CA HIS A 118 -2.65 -8.86 -9.71
C HIS A 118 -2.46 -9.34 -11.15
N SER A 119 -1.53 -10.27 -11.38
CA SER A 119 -1.24 -10.80 -12.71
C SER A 119 -0.78 -12.26 -12.67
N GLY A 120 -1.51 -13.15 -13.36
CA GLY A 120 -1.13 -14.56 -13.49
C GLY A 120 -1.61 -15.46 -12.36
N ALA A 121 -1.12 -16.71 -12.36
CA ALA A 121 -1.46 -17.71 -11.36
C ALA A 121 -0.49 -17.64 -10.17
N VAL A 122 -1.02 -17.80 -8.96
CA VAL A 122 -0.23 -17.87 -7.72
C VAL A 122 0.01 -19.33 -7.37
N GLU A 123 1.27 -19.75 -7.35
CA GLU A 123 1.65 -21.03 -6.77
C GLU A 123 1.88 -20.84 -5.26
N ASN A 124 1.24 -21.69 -4.45
CA ASN A 124 1.43 -21.64 -3.00
C ASN A 124 2.56 -22.58 -2.57
N TRP A 125 3.78 -22.04 -2.51
CA TRP A 125 4.99 -22.71 -2.01
C TRP A 125 5.36 -22.28 -0.58
N LEU A 126 4.48 -21.57 0.13
CA LEU A 126 4.77 -21.00 1.46
C LEU A 126 5.20 -22.05 2.49
N GLY A 127 4.73 -23.29 2.35
CA GLY A 127 5.10 -24.39 3.26
C GLY A 127 6.58 -24.74 3.26
N SER A 128 7.30 -24.47 2.18
CA SER A 128 8.74 -24.74 2.05
C SER A 128 9.62 -23.50 2.19
N ASP A 129 9.04 -22.33 2.41
CA ASP A 129 9.77 -21.08 2.42
C ASP A 129 10.37 -20.75 3.79
N PRO A 130 11.70 -20.52 3.90
CA PRO A 130 12.35 -20.26 5.18
C PRO A 130 11.89 -18.94 5.82
N LEU A 131 11.52 -17.91 5.04
CA LEU A 131 11.00 -16.65 5.57
C LEU A 131 9.64 -16.88 6.28
N VAL A 132 8.79 -17.71 5.67
CA VAL A 132 7.52 -18.14 6.28
C VAL A 132 7.74 -18.99 7.54
N GLN A 133 8.66 -19.95 7.49
CA GLN A 133 8.97 -20.78 8.65
C GLN A 133 9.50 -19.95 9.83
N GLU A 134 10.36 -18.97 9.56
CA GLU A 134 10.85 -18.03 10.57
C GLU A 134 9.72 -17.17 11.13
N ALA A 135 8.80 -16.68 10.30
CA ALA A 135 7.63 -15.92 10.76
C ALA A 135 6.72 -16.76 11.68
N ILE A 136 6.52 -18.05 11.35
CA ILE A 136 5.75 -18.99 12.17
C ILE A 136 6.44 -19.25 13.51
N ALA A 137 7.76 -19.50 13.48
CA ALA A 137 8.55 -19.84 14.67
C ALA A 137 8.70 -18.65 15.63
N SER A 138 9.08 -17.49 15.11
CA SER A 138 9.30 -16.27 15.88
C SER A 138 8.00 -15.57 16.28
N ARG A 139 6.92 -15.75 15.50
CA ARG A 139 5.69 -14.95 15.56
C ARG A 139 5.95 -13.45 15.38
N VAL A 140 7.02 -13.12 14.65
CA VAL A 140 7.41 -11.74 14.28
C VAL A 140 7.29 -11.60 12.77
N VAL A 141 6.99 -10.37 12.32
CA VAL A 141 6.93 -10.02 10.90
C VAL A 141 8.32 -10.20 10.28
N GLN A 142 8.36 -10.88 9.15
CA GLN A 142 9.58 -11.10 8.38
C GLN A 142 9.49 -10.32 7.06
N LEU A 143 10.57 -9.65 6.67
CA LEU A 143 10.63 -8.83 5.47
C LEU A 143 11.94 -9.10 4.72
N ALA A 144 11.81 -9.57 3.48
CA ALA A 144 12.86 -9.58 2.49
C ALA A 144 12.59 -8.48 1.46
N ALA A 145 13.21 -7.31 1.64
CA ALA A 145 12.98 -6.13 0.80
C ALA A 145 13.63 -6.24 -0.60
N ASP A 146 14.67 -7.06 -0.74
CA ASP A 146 15.44 -7.25 -1.96
C ASP A 146 16.00 -8.68 -1.98
N ILE A 147 15.17 -9.65 -2.38
CA ILE A 147 15.50 -11.07 -2.44
C ILE A 147 16.72 -11.36 -3.32
N PRO A 148 16.91 -10.72 -4.50
CA PRO A 148 18.12 -10.92 -5.31
C PRO A 148 19.43 -10.60 -4.58
N LYS A 149 19.41 -9.72 -3.57
CA LYS A 149 20.58 -9.39 -2.75
C LYS A 149 20.70 -10.19 -1.46
N ASP A 150 19.65 -10.91 -1.09
CA ASP A 150 19.63 -11.75 0.11
C ASP A 150 20.33 -13.09 -0.18
N ALA A 151 21.44 -13.36 0.50
CA ALA A 151 22.24 -14.57 0.27
C ALA A 151 21.51 -15.87 0.63
N ASP A 152 20.58 -15.81 1.59
CA ASP A 152 19.86 -16.99 2.09
C ASP A 152 18.62 -17.29 1.24
N LEU A 153 18.05 -16.28 0.57
CA LEU A 153 16.82 -16.39 -0.22
C LEU A 153 17.04 -16.43 -1.73
N SER A 154 18.05 -15.74 -2.25
CA SER A 154 18.32 -15.59 -3.70
C SER A 154 18.52 -16.92 -4.44
N GLY A 155 19.01 -17.95 -3.75
CA GLY A 155 19.26 -19.28 -4.31
C GLY A 155 18.03 -20.20 -4.35
N LEU A 156 16.90 -19.80 -3.78
CA LEU A 156 15.72 -20.65 -3.69
C LEU A 156 14.94 -20.65 -5.01
N SER A 157 14.61 -21.84 -5.52
CA SER A 157 14.02 -22.02 -6.85
C SER A 157 12.67 -21.33 -7.01
N HIS A 158 11.86 -21.29 -5.95
CA HIS A 158 10.52 -20.70 -5.99
C HIS A 158 10.54 -19.17 -6.18
N TYR A 159 11.48 -18.45 -5.58
CA TYR A 159 11.65 -17.01 -5.85
C TYR A 159 12.13 -16.76 -7.29
N GLN A 160 13.03 -17.61 -7.79
CA GLN A 160 13.53 -17.49 -9.17
C GLN A 160 12.45 -17.79 -10.22
N SER A 161 11.62 -18.81 -10.00
CA SER A 161 10.57 -19.21 -10.95
C SER A 161 9.37 -18.28 -10.93
N SER A 162 9.03 -17.71 -9.78
CA SER A 162 7.93 -16.75 -9.64
C SER A 162 8.31 -15.32 -10.03
N GLY A 163 9.61 -14.99 -10.04
CA GLY A 163 10.09 -13.63 -10.28
C GLY A 163 9.89 -12.67 -9.12
N ILE A 164 9.55 -13.17 -7.93
CA ILE A 164 9.33 -12.35 -6.74
C ILE A 164 10.65 -11.76 -6.26
N GLN A 165 10.69 -10.44 -6.12
CA GLN A 165 11.88 -9.68 -5.73
C GLN A 165 11.79 -9.10 -4.32
N SER A 166 10.58 -8.99 -3.76
CA SER A 166 10.39 -8.71 -2.33
C SER A 166 9.21 -9.48 -1.74
N HIS A 167 9.33 -9.83 -0.46
CA HIS A 167 8.35 -10.66 0.24
C HIS A 167 8.23 -10.23 1.71
N LEU A 168 7.01 -9.98 2.16
CA LEU A 168 6.67 -9.73 3.54
C LEU A 168 5.76 -10.85 4.05
N VAL A 169 6.12 -11.43 5.19
CA VAL A 169 5.29 -12.42 5.87
C VAL A 169 4.87 -11.88 7.23
N PHE A 170 3.57 -11.76 7.43
CA PHE A 170 2.96 -11.29 8.65
C PHE A 170 2.24 -12.43 9.39
N PRO A 171 2.72 -12.83 10.59
CA PRO A 171 2.04 -13.83 11.39
C PRO A 171 0.79 -13.24 12.05
N ILE A 172 -0.34 -13.91 11.88
CA ILE A 172 -1.64 -13.51 12.41
C ILE A 172 -1.83 -14.20 13.75
N THR A 173 -1.44 -13.52 14.82
CA THR A 173 -1.45 -14.06 16.18
C THR A 173 -2.57 -13.43 17.00
N TYR A 174 -3.42 -14.26 17.60
CA TYR A 174 -4.38 -13.83 18.61
C TYR A 174 -3.93 -14.32 19.99
N ARG A 175 -3.65 -13.39 20.90
CA ARG A 175 -3.01 -13.66 22.20
C ARG A 175 -1.63 -14.33 22.02
N GLN A 176 -1.54 -15.65 22.22
CA GLN A 176 -0.31 -16.45 22.02
C GLN A 176 -0.48 -17.52 20.94
N GLU A 177 -1.64 -17.59 20.31
CA GLU A 177 -1.99 -18.59 19.31
C GLU A 177 -1.81 -18.01 17.90
N LEU A 178 -1.06 -18.72 17.07
CA LEU A 178 -0.88 -18.36 15.67
C LEU A 178 -2.06 -18.93 14.88
N LEU A 179 -2.92 -18.04 14.37
CA LEU A 179 -4.13 -18.40 13.62
C LEU A 179 -3.86 -18.53 12.12
N GLY A 180 -2.84 -17.85 11.60
CA GLY A 180 -2.54 -17.84 10.18
C GLY A 180 -1.29 -17.03 9.84
N VAL A 181 -0.97 -17.01 8.56
CA VAL A 181 0.07 -16.17 7.95
C VAL A 181 -0.51 -15.40 6.77
N LEU A 182 -0.15 -14.13 6.67
CA LEU A 182 -0.41 -13.28 5.52
C LEU A 182 0.92 -13.06 4.80
N SER A 183 1.00 -13.46 3.54
CA SER A 183 2.15 -13.29 2.66
C SER A 183 1.83 -12.25 1.61
N LEU A 184 2.62 -11.18 1.53
CA LEU A 184 2.55 -10.15 0.48
C LEU A 184 3.84 -10.19 -0.34
N GLN A 185 3.69 -10.30 -1.66
CA GLN A 185 4.81 -10.54 -2.58
C GLN A 185 4.76 -9.54 -3.73
N TRP A 186 5.93 -9.03 -4.11
CA TRP A 186 6.08 -8.11 -5.24
C TRP A 186 7.14 -8.59 -6.21
N LEU A 187 6.93 -8.30 -7.49
CA LEU A 187 7.85 -8.55 -8.58
C LEU A 187 8.97 -7.51 -8.67
N GLU A 188 8.96 -6.51 -7.80
CA GLU A 188 9.99 -5.48 -7.67
C GLU A 188 10.52 -5.42 -6.22
N PRO A 189 11.79 -5.00 -6.01
CA PRO A 189 12.29 -4.71 -4.68
C PRO A 189 11.49 -3.56 -4.08
N PHE A 190 11.11 -3.68 -2.82
CA PHE A 190 10.24 -2.70 -2.19
C PHE A 190 10.87 -2.15 -0.91
N HIS A 191 10.74 -0.84 -0.71
CA HIS A 191 11.13 -0.19 0.53
C HIS A 191 9.88 0.16 1.32
N LEU A 192 9.59 -0.64 2.34
CA LEU A 192 8.41 -0.48 3.16
C LEU A 192 8.58 0.71 4.08
N ARG A 193 7.71 1.72 3.93
CA ARG A 193 7.76 2.92 4.77
C ARG A 193 7.27 2.61 6.19
N GLU A 194 7.67 3.43 7.17
CA GLU A 194 7.26 3.24 8.57
C GLU A 194 5.73 3.29 8.75
N ASP A 195 5.04 4.15 8.00
CA ASP A 195 3.58 4.27 8.02
C ASP A 195 2.87 3.03 7.44
N GLU A 196 3.43 2.43 6.40
CA GLU A 196 2.93 1.18 5.81
C GLU A 196 3.11 0.03 6.79
N LEU A 197 4.28 -0.07 7.45
CA LEU A 197 4.52 -1.08 8.47
C LEU A 197 3.53 -0.96 9.62
N ALA A 198 3.31 0.26 10.12
CA ALA A 198 2.32 0.53 11.17
C ALA A 198 0.90 0.14 10.75
N THR A 199 0.54 0.40 9.49
CA THR A 199 -0.75 0.00 8.91
C THR A 199 -0.89 -1.52 8.88
N ILE A 200 0.12 -2.24 8.35
CA ILE A 200 0.11 -3.70 8.28
C ILE A 200 -0.03 -4.27 9.70
N HIS A 201 0.72 -3.74 10.67
CA HIS A 201 0.59 -4.18 12.06
C HIS A 201 -0.80 -3.96 12.64
N LEU A 202 -1.40 -2.80 12.41
CA LEU A 202 -2.74 -2.50 12.91
C LEU A 202 -3.79 -3.39 12.26
N CYS A 203 -3.79 -3.48 10.93
CA CYS A 203 -4.75 -4.29 10.19
C CYS A 203 -4.55 -5.79 10.48
N GLY A 204 -3.32 -6.28 10.56
CA GLY A 204 -3.02 -7.67 10.92
C GLY A 204 -3.54 -8.06 12.31
N LYS A 205 -3.47 -7.15 13.29
CA LYS A 205 -4.08 -7.36 14.62
C LYS A 205 -5.61 -7.44 14.54
N GLN A 206 -6.25 -6.61 13.72
CA GLN A 206 -7.70 -6.65 13.54
C GLN A 206 -8.15 -7.93 12.83
N VAL A 207 -7.37 -8.40 11.87
CA VAL A 207 -7.62 -9.70 11.23
C VAL A 207 -7.54 -10.84 12.24
N ALA A 208 -6.56 -10.82 13.15
CA ALA A 208 -6.48 -11.83 14.21
C ALA A 208 -7.75 -11.85 15.08
N ILE A 209 -8.34 -10.68 15.36
CA ILE A 209 -9.62 -10.57 16.08
C ILE A 209 -10.77 -11.11 15.22
N ALA A 210 -10.84 -10.75 13.94
CA ALA A 210 -11.87 -11.22 13.01
C ALA A 210 -11.89 -12.76 12.92
N LEU A 211 -10.72 -13.37 12.73
CA LEU A 211 -10.57 -14.83 12.69
C LEU A 211 -10.88 -15.47 14.05
N ALA A 212 -10.47 -14.85 15.17
CA ALA A 212 -10.81 -15.37 16.49
C ALA A 212 -12.33 -15.37 16.74
N CYS A 213 -13.05 -14.35 16.27
CA CYS A 213 -14.51 -14.32 16.37
C CYS A 213 -15.14 -15.49 15.62
N THR A 214 -14.74 -15.76 14.38
CA THR A 214 -15.31 -16.89 13.60
C THR A 214 -14.86 -18.25 14.12
N LEU A 215 -13.65 -18.36 14.68
CA LEU A 215 -13.11 -19.61 15.23
C LEU A 215 -13.75 -20.01 16.57
N TYR A 216 -13.99 -19.06 17.46
CA TYR A 216 -14.43 -19.34 18.83
C TYR A 216 -15.88 -18.91 19.11
N HIS A 217 -16.50 -18.13 18.23
CA HIS A 217 -17.89 -17.68 18.32
C HIS A 217 -18.63 -17.89 16.98
N PRO A 218 -18.80 -19.16 16.56
CA PRO A 218 -19.47 -19.52 15.30
C PRO A 218 -20.98 -19.24 15.32
#